data_AF-A0A174QL97-F1
#
_entry.id   AF-A0A174QL97-F1
#
_cell.length_a   1.000
_cell.length_b   1.000
_cell.length_c   1.000
_cell.angle_alpha   90.00
_cell.angle_beta   90.00
_cell.angle_gamma   90.00
#
_symmetry.space_group_name_H-M   'P 1'
#
loop_
_entity.id
_entity.type
_entity.pdbx_description
1 polymer ?
#
loop_
_entity_poly.entity_id
_entity_poly.type
_entity_poly.pdbx_seq_one_letter_code
_entity_poly.pdbx_strand_id
1 'polypeptide(L)' 'MESKANPQTKASAKWNKKAGYVAKSYKLKKDTVEAFAEACKKAGVSQAGQLTKMMNDFIQKVEEN' A
#
# COMPACT_ATOMS: atom_id res chain seq x y z
N MET A 1 15.04 6.28 -23.64
CA MET A 1 13.93 7.15 -23.22
C MET A 1 14.19 7.56 -21.77
N GLU A 2 15.01 8.59 -21.56
CA GLU A 2 15.33 9.09 -20.23
C GLU A 2 14.23 10.07 -19.79
N SER A 3 13.24 9.55 -19.07
CA SER A 3 12.19 10.40 -18.50
C SER A 3 12.76 11.23 -17.35
N LYS A 4 13.21 12.45 -17.65
CA LYS A 4 13.57 13.46 -16.64
C LYS A 4 12.40 13.64 -15.67
N ALA A 5 12.60 13.25 -14.42
CA ALA A 5 11.63 13.40 -13.35
C ALA A 5 11.21 14.89 -13.19
N ASN A 6 9.93 15.19 -13.42
CA ASN A 6 9.30 16.50 -13.21
C ASN A 6 9.58 17.00 -11.76
N PRO A 7 9.83 18.30 -11.52
CA PRO A 7 9.93 18.87 -10.17
C PRO A 7 8.84 18.41 -9.19
N GLN A 8 7.63 18.12 -9.68
CA GLN A 8 6.53 17.55 -8.88
C GLN A 8 6.85 16.14 -8.35
N THR A 9 7.50 15.26 -9.12
CA THR A 9 7.85 13.91 -8.65
C THR A 9 8.98 13.94 -7.62
N LYS A 10 9.91 14.90 -7.73
CA LYS A 10 10.93 15.14 -6.70
C LYS A 10 10.32 15.65 -5.39
N ALA A 11 9.33 16.54 -5.48
CA ALA A 11 8.61 17.03 -4.31
C ALA A 11 7.81 15.93 -3.61
N SER A 12 7.05 15.12 -4.35
CA SER A 12 6.31 13.98 -3.80
C SER A 12 7.24 12.94 -3.16
N ALA A 13 8.40 12.67 -3.76
CA ALA A 13 9.39 11.77 -3.18
C ALA A 13 9.95 12.28 -1.84
N LYS A 14 10.22 13.58 -1.73
CA LYS A 14 10.71 14.22 -0.49
C LYS A 14 9.64 14.16 0.63
N TRP A 15 8.38 14.37 0.28
CA TRP A 15 7.27 14.26 1.22
C TRP A 15 7.03 12.82 1.69
N ASN A 16 7.00 11.86 0.76
CA ASN A 16 6.80 10.45 1.09
C ASN A 16 7.89 9.93 2.04
N LYS A 17 9.15 10.33 1.81
CA LYS A 17 10.26 9.99 2.70
C LYS A 17 10.11 10.61 4.09
N LYS A 18 9.64 11.87 4.18
CA LYS A 18 9.39 12.54 5.46
C LYS A 18 8.24 11.91 6.25
N ALA A 19 7.22 11.42 5.55
CA ALA A 19 6.06 10.74 6.14
C ALA A 19 6.27 9.23 6.39
N GLY A 20 7.47 8.71 6.12
CA GLY A 20 7.82 7.31 6.40
C GLY A 20 7.23 6.28 5.43
N TYR A 21 6.67 6.70 4.29
CA TYR A 21 6.14 5.77 3.30
C TYR A 21 7.26 5.02 2.59
N VAL A 22 7.20 3.69 2.63
CA VAL A 22 8.10 2.81 1.90
C VAL A 22 7.32 2.05 0.84
N ALA A 23 7.78 2.12 -0.41
CA ALA A 23 7.24 1.31 -1.49
C ALA A 23 7.84 -0.11 -1.41
N LYS A 24 7.10 -1.06 -0.81
CA LYS A 24 7.44 -2.48 -0.90
C LYS A 24 6.60 -3.13 -1.99
N SER A 25 7.25 -3.72 -2.99
CA SER A 25 6.59 -4.45 -4.07
C SER A 25 6.62 -5.95 -3.79
N TYR A 26 5.44 -6.58 -3.72
CA TYR A 26 5.27 -8.03 -3.59
C TYR A 26 4.55 -8.57 -4.83
N LYS A 27 4.87 -9.81 -5.22
CA LYS A 27 4.10 -10.51 -6.25
C LYS A 27 2.91 -11.22 -5.59
N LEU A 28 1.71 -10.92 -6.05
CA LEU A 28 0.46 -11.54 -5.59
C LEU A 28 -0.24 -12.21 -6.78
N LYS A 29 -1.06 -13.23 -6.50
CA LYS A 29 -1.90 -13.85 -7.53
C LYS A 29 -2.95 -12.86 -8.01
N LYS A 30 -3.15 -12.79 -9.34
CA LYS A 30 -4.11 -11.88 -9.99
C LYS A 30 -5.51 -12.01 -9.39
N ASP A 31 -6.01 -13.24 -9.31
CA ASP A 31 -7.32 -13.58 -8.73
C ASP A 31 -7.51 -13.01 -7.33
N THR A 32 -6.50 -13.15 -6.47
CA THR A 32 -6.54 -12.65 -5.09
C THR A 32 -6.62 -11.12 -5.05
N VAL A 33 -5.85 -10.44 -5.91
CA VAL A 33 -5.85 -8.96 -5.96
C VAL A 33 -7.18 -8.43 -6.49
N GLU A 34 -7.74 -9.06 -7.52
CA GLU A 34 -9.03 -8.67 -8.08
C GLU A 34 -10.18 -8.91 -7.08
N ALA A 35 -10.21 -10.08 -6.44
CA ALA A 35 -11.20 -10.38 -5.41
C ALA A 35 -11.10 -9.42 -4.21
N PHE A 36 -9.87 -9.09 -3.77
CA PHE A 36 -9.65 -8.12 -2.70
C PHE A 36 -10.12 -6.72 -3.09
N ALA A 37 -9.86 -6.28 -4.33
CA ALA A 37 -10.32 -5.00 -4.83
C ALA A 37 -11.86 -4.90 -4.85
N GLU A 38 -12.55 -5.95 -5.32
CA GLU A 38 -14.02 -6.01 -5.32
C GLU A 38 -14.58 -6.04 -3.89
N ALA A 39 -13.95 -6.78 -2.98
CA ALA A 39 -14.34 -6.79 -1.57
C ALA A 39 -14.19 -5.40 -0.92
N CYS A 40 -13.07 -4.70 -1.17
CA CYS A 40 -12.85 -3.34 -0.68
C CYS A 40 -13.89 -2.36 -1.22
N LYS A 41 -14.24 -2.45 -2.51
CA LYS A 41 -15.29 -1.63 -3.12
C LYS A 41 -16.65 -1.86 -2.45
N LYS A 42 -17.04 -3.13 -2.26
CA LYS A 42 -18.30 -3.50 -1.59
C LYS A 42 -18.35 -3.01 -0.15
N ALA A 43 -17.22 -3.03 0.56
CA ALA A 43 -17.09 -2.55 1.93
C ALA A 43 -16.93 -1.02 2.03
N GLY A 44 -16.79 -0.30 0.91
CA GLY A 44 -16.59 1.15 0.90
C GLY A 44 -15.25 1.62 1.47
N VAL A 45 -14.22 0.75 1.46
CA VAL A 45 -12.88 1.05 2.00
C VAL A 45 -11.82 1.11 0.91
N SER A 46 -10.73 1.83 1.17
CA SER A 46 -9.58 1.82 0.27
C SER A 46 -8.78 0.52 0.43
N GLN A 47 -8.27 -0.01 -0.68
CA GLN A 47 -7.42 -1.21 -0.65
C GLN A 47 -6.20 -1.03 0.25
N ALA A 48 -5.57 0.14 0.19
CA ALA A 48 -4.41 0.48 1.02
C ALA A 48 -4.79 0.49 2.51
N GLY A 49 -5.91 1.14 2.88
CA GLY A 49 -6.35 1.21 4.28
C GLY A 49 -6.71 -0.16 4.84
N GLN A 50 -7.43 -0.98 4.07
CA GLN A 50 -7.76 -2.35 4.47
C GLN A 50 -6.52 -3.23 4.60
N LEU A 51 -5.56 -3.11 3.69
CA LEU A 51 -4.30 -3.85 3.75
C LEU A 51 -3.48 -3.45 4.99
N THR A 52 -3.36 -2.15 5.27
CA THR A 52 -2.66 -1.65 6.47
C THR A 52 -3.30 -2.16 7.75
N LYS A 53 -4.64 -2.19 7.82
CA LYS A 53 -5.36 -2.76 8.96
C LYS A 53 -4.97 -4.24 9.16
N MET A 54 -5.09 -5.05 8.11
CA MET A 54 -4.75 -6.48 8.18
C MET A 54 -3.28 -6.73 8.58
N MET A 55 -2.35 -5.86 8.14
CA MET A 55 -0.95 -5.94 8.54
C MET A 55 -0.77 -5.66 10.04
N ASN A 56 -1.39 -4.61 10.57
CA ASN A 56 -1.31 -4.28 12.01
C ASN A 56 -1.98 -5.35 12.87
N ASP A 57 -3.17 -5.83 12.47
CA ASP A 57 -3.89 -6.90 13.18
C ASP A 57 -3.00 -8.17 13.28
N PHE A 58 -2.26 -8.49 12.23
CA PHE A 58 -1.33 -9.62 12.23
C PHE A 58 -0.09 -9.38 13.11
N ILE A 59 0.48 -8.17 13.10
CA ILE A 59 1.61 -7.80 13.96
C ILE A 59 1.22 -7.95 15.43
N GLN A 60 0.09 -7.36 15.84
CA GLN A 60 -0.40 -7.44 17.22
C GLN A 60 -0.63 -8.89 17.65
N LYS A 61 -1.29 -9.68 16.81
CA LYS A 61 -1.53 -11.11 17.09
C LYS A 61 -0.24 -11.92 17.29
N VAL A 62 0.85 -11.55 16.63
CA VAL A 62 2.14 -12.22 16.77
C VAL A 62 2.90 -11.72 18.00
N GLU A 63 2.81 -10.44 18.34
CA GLU A 63 3.45 -9.86 19.54
C GLU A 63 2.76 -10.29 20.85
N GLU A 64 1.48 -10.66 20.80
CA GLU A 64 0.71 -11.20 21.93
C GLU A 64 0.97 -12.70 22.19
N ASN A 65 1.81 -13.37 21.38
CA ASN A 65 2.25 -14.77 21.56
C ASN A 65 3.72 -14.86 21.97
#